data_AF-A0A3C0ABL9-F1
#
_entry.id   AF-A0A3C0ABL9-F1
#
_cell.length_a   1.000
_cell.length_b   1.000
_cell.length_c   1.000
_cell.angle_alpha   90.00
_cell.angle_beta   90.00
_cell.angle_gamma   90.00
#
_symmetry.space_group_name_H-M   'P 1'
#
loop_
_entity.id
_entity.type
_entity.pdbx_description
1 polymer ?
#
loop_
_entity_poly.entity_id
_entity_poly.type
_entity_poly.pdbx_seq_one_letter_code
_entity_poly.pdbx_strand_id
1 'polypeptide(L)'
;LVDIQIKRLDYVESVQQQVFERMIAERQRIAEQFRSEGQGRASEIEGETERMLAEIKSEAQKEAEIIRGEADAEVTRIYSEAFGSDPEFYSFLRTLESYSASLGAGVTAILSSDSDYFRYLKSEAPAPVPAVEQEPNETETDKQ
;
A
#
# COMPACT_ATOMS: atom_id res chain seq x y z
N LEU A 1 -5.06 41.79 71.86
CA LEU A 1 -4.84 41.62 70.40
C LEU A 1 -4.49 42.98 69.83
N VAL A 2 -3.31 43.12 69.22
CA VAL A 2 -2.81 44.38 68.65
C VAL A 2 -2.94 44.25 67.13
N ASP A 3 -3.74 45.12 66.51
CA ASP A 3 -3.87 45.21 65.07
C ASP A 3 -2.78 46.15 64.53
N ILE A 4 -1.89 45.62 63.70
CA ILE A 4 -0.80 46.38 63.08
C ILE A 4 -1.23 46.71 61.65
N GLN A 5 -1.67 47.95 61.43
CA GLN A 5 -1.91 48.46 60.08
C GLN A 5 -0.67 49.20 59.58
N ILE A 6 -0.11 48.71 58.47
CA ILE A 6 1.03 49.35 57.81
C ILE A 6 0.55 50.69 57.23
N LYS A 7 1.03 51.80 57.79
CA LYS A 7 0.89 53.12 57.17
C LYS A 7 1.92 53.22 56.06
N ARG A 8 1.42 53.42 54.83
CA ARG A 8 2.09 53.77 53.56
C ARG A 8 3.62 53.77 53.59
N LEU A 9 4.20 52.84 52.83
CA LEU A 9 5.64 52.76 52.55
C LEU A 9 5.99 53.80 51.47
N ASP A 10 6.65 54.89 51.87
CA ASP A 10 7.16 55.90 50.93
C ASP A 10 8.48 55.39 50.32
N TYR A 11 8.39 54.66 49.21
CA TYR A 11 9.56 54.19 48.45
C TYR A 11 10.08 55.28 47.51
N VAL A 12 11.41 55.42 47.41
CA VAL A 12 12.05 56.31 46.43
C VAL A 12 11.65 55.89 45.01
N GLU A 13 11.06 56.81 44.25
CA GLU A 13 10.47 56.56 42.93
C GLU A 13 11.44 55.87 41.95
N SER A 14 12.73 56.24 42.00
CA SER A 14 13.78 55.63 41.18
C SER A 14 14.01 54.14 41.48
N VAL A 15 13.86 53.70 42.73
CA VAL A 15 14.01 52.29 43.12
C VAL A 15 12.80 51.48 42.66
N GLN A 16 11.60 52.05 42.76
CA GLN A 16 10.38 51.39 42.28
C GLN A 16 10.47 51.11 40.78
N GLN A 17 10.94 52.08 40.00
CA GLN A 17 11.08 51.94 38.55
C GLN A 17 12.09 50.83 38.17
N GLN A 18 13.24 50.78 38.82
CA GLN A 18 14.24 49.72 38.60
C GLN A 18 13.72 48.32 38.93
N VAL A 19 12.96 48.18 40.02
CA VAL A 19 12.35 46.90 40.39
C VAL A 19 11.29 46.49 39.36
N PHE A 20 10.50 47.44 38.85
CA PHE A 20 9.50 47.18 37.83
C PHE A 20 10.13 46.75 36.49
N GLU A 21 11.18 47.43 36.05
CA GLU A 21 11.96 47.07 34.86
C GLU A 21 12.54 45.65 34.99
N ARG A 22 13.12 45.32 36.15
CA ARG A 22 13.62 43.97 36.43
C ARG A 22 12.51 42.92 36.38
N MET A 23 11.33 43.21 36.93
CA MET A 23 10.19 42.29 36.87
C MET A 23 9.72 42.07 35.44
N ILE A 24 9.67 43.11 34.60
CA ILE A 24 9.31 42.99 33.18
C ILE A 24 10.33 42.12 32.44
N ALA A 25 11.62 42.39 32.59
CA ALA A 25 12.68 41.63 31.94
C ALA A 25 12.63 40.14 32.33
N GLU A 26 12.42 39.85 33.62
CA GLU A 26 12.32 38.48 34.10
C GLU A 26 11.07 37.78 33.54
N ARG A 27 9.93 38.47 33.46
CA ARG A 27 8.70 37.93 32.84
C ARG A 27 8.90 37.65 31.35
N GLN A 28 9.59 38.54 30.63
CA GLN A 28 9.91 38.34 29.22
C GLN A 28 10.83 37.12 29.03
N ARG A 29 11.88 37.01 29.84
CA ARG A 29 12.81 35.86 29.83
C ARG A 29 12.09 34.53 30.06
N ILE A 30 11.19 34.49 31.05
CA ILE A 30 10.38 33.29 31.34
C ILE A 30 9.45 32.96 30.16
N ALA A 31 8.80 33.96 29.57
CA ALA A 31 7.93 33.74 28.42
C ALA A 31 8.69 33.23 27.19
N GLU A 32 9.89 33.75 26.91
CA GLU A 32 10.76 33.28 25.84
C GLU A 32 11.23 31.85 26.08
N GLN A 33 11.62 31.52 27.31
CA GLN A 33 11.98 30.17 27.68
C GLN A 33 10.83 29.19 27.41
N PHE A 34 9.60 29.50 27.86
CA PHE A 34 8.45 28.64 27.60
C PHE A 34 8.11 28.51 26.10
N ARG A 35 8.27 29.59 25.32
CA ARG A 35 8.09 29.52 23.86
C ARG A 35 9.12 28.61 23.21
N SER A 36 10.38 28.74 23.60
CA SER A 36 11.48 27.92 23.08
C SER A 36 11.29 26.44 23.42
N GLU A 37 10.95 26.14 24.68
CA GLU A 37 10.65 24.76 25.11
C GLU A 37 9.43 24.19 24.38
N GLY A 38 8.38 25.00 24.18
CA GLY A 38 7.19 24.61 23.43
C GLY A 38 7.49 24.30 21.96
N GLN A 39 8.30 25.14 21.31
CA GLN A 39 8.77 24.91 19.95
C GLN A 39 9.63 23.66 19.84
N GLY A 40 10.57 23.47 20.78
CA GLY A 40 11.42 22.27 20.81
C GLY A 40 10.60 20.99 20.91
N ARG A 41 9.63 20.93 21.84
CA ARG A 41 8.73 19.77 21.98
C ARG A 41 7.85 19.57 20.75
N ALA A 42 7.35 20.64 20.14
CA ALA A 42 6.55 20.54 18.92
C ALA A 42 7.38 19.92 17.79
N SER A 43 8.59 20.41 17.54
CA SER A 43 9.48 19.85 16.52
C SER A 43 9.91 18.41 16.80
N GLU A 44 10.11 18.04 18.08
CA GLU A 44 10.37 16.67 18.48
C GLU A 44 9.20 15.74 18.14
N ILE A 45 7.97 16.12 18.54
CA ILE A 45 6.76 15.35 18.26
C ILE A 45 6.52 15.23 16.75
N GLU A 46 6.70 16.32 16.00
CA GLU A 46 6.56 16.31 14.55
C GLU A 46 7.57 15.36 13.89
N GLY A 47 8.84 15.41 14.30
CA GLY A 47 9.88 14.52 13.79
C GLY A 47 9.64 13.05 14.12
N GLU A 48 9.20 12.74 15.34
CA GLU A 48 8.81 11.37 15.72
C GLU A 48 7.61 10.87 14.92
N THR A 49 6.61 11.72 14.72
CA THR A 49 5.41 11.40 13.95
C THR A 49 5.75 11.11 12.49
N GLU A 50 6.60 11.93 11.87
CA GLU A 50 7.03 11.75 10.48
C GLU A 50 7.82 10.45 10.32
N ARG A 51 8.74 10.15 11.25
CA ARG A 51 9.48 8.89 11.28
C ARG A 51 8.54 7.69 11.37
N MET A 52 7.58 7.72 12.29
CA MET A 52 6.62 6.63 12.48
C MET A 52 5.73 6.44 11.26
N LEU A 53 5.28 7.53 10.63
CA LEU A 53 4.48 7.47 9.42
C LEU A 53 5.26 6.85 8.25
N ALA A 54 6.53 7.21 8.09
CA ALA A 54 7.40 6.64 7.07
C ALA A 54 7.62 5.14 7.29
N GLU A 55 7.84 4.72 8.54
CA GLU A 55 8.01 3.32 8.93
C GLU A 55 6.75 2.48 8.63
N ILE A 56 5.57 2.95 9.07
CA ILE A 56 4.29 2.27 8.83
C ILE A 56 4.02 2.14 7.33
N LYS A 57 4.21 3.23 6.56
CA LYS A 57 3.99 3.20 5.10
C LYS A 57 4.94 2.24 4.40
N SER A 58 6.21 2.21 4.81
CA SER A 58 7.21 1.33 4.20
C SER A 58 6.92 -0.13 4.49
N GLU A 59 6.54 -0.47 5.72
CA GLU A 59 6.17 -1.85 6.07
C GLU A 59 4.89 -2.29 5.35
N ALA A 60 3.87 -1.43 5.31
CA ALA A 60 2.63 -1.72 4.58
C ALA A 60 2.87 -1.92 3.07
N GLN A 61 3.76 -1.12 2.46
CA GLN A 61 4.13 -1.29 1.05
C GLN A 61 4.88 -2.60 0.83
N LYS A 62 5.87 -2.90 1.68
CA LYS A 62 6.64 -4.15 1.63
C LYS A 62 5.73 -5.36 1.74
N GLU A 63 4.81 -5.37 2.70
CA GLU A 63 3.85 -6.47 2.88
C GLU A 63 2.93 -6.60 1.65
N ALA A 64 2.44 -5.49 1.10
CA ALA A 64 1.65 -5.51 -0.12
C ALA A 64 2.42 -6.09 -1.32
N GLU A 65 3.70 -5.75 -1.49
CA GLU A 65 4.52 -6.33 -2.58
C GLU A 65 4.81 -7.81 -2.37
N ILE A 66 5.01 -8.26 -1.12
CA ILE A 66 5.17 -9.69 -0.80
C ILE A 66 3.91 -10.46 -1.21
N ILE A 67 2.73 -10.01 -0.76
CA ILE A 67 1.45 -10.66 -1.08
C ILE A 67 1.21 -10.70 -2.59
N ARG A 68 1.51 -9.61 -3.32
CA ARG A 68 1.40 -9.61 -4.78
C ARG A 68 2.38 -10.58 -5.43
N GLY A 69 3.63 -10.61 -4.98
CA GLY A 69 4.64 -11.53 -5.51
C GLY A 69 4.27 -12.99 -5.29
N GLU A 70 3.75 -13.33 -4.11
CA GLU A 70 3.23 -14.67 -3.80
C GLU A 70 2.03 -15.04 -4.66
N ALA A 71 1.08 -14.11 -4.83
CA ALA A 71 -0.08 -14.31 -5.69
C ALA A 71 0.31 -14.50 -7.16
N ASP A 72 1.24 -13.68 -7.68
CA ASP A 72 1.72 -13.79 -9.06
C ASP A 72 2.48 -15.10 -9.30
N ALA A 73 3.27 -15.54 -8.32
CA ALA A 73 3.96 -16.83 -8.37
C ALA A 73 2.96 -17.99 -8.39
N GLU A 74 1.94 -17.93 -7.54
CA GLU A 74 0.90 -18.97 -7.46
C GLU A 74 0.04 -19.01 -8.73
N VAL A 75 -0.37 -17.86 -9.26
CA VAL A 75 -1.06 -17.77 -10.55
C VAL A 75 -0.18 -18.37 -11.64
N THR A 76 1.09 -17.99 -11.72
CA THR A 76 2.02 -18.53 -12.72
C THR A 76 2.18 -20.05 -12.59
N ARG A 77 2.25 -20.57 -11.37
CA ARG A 77 2.32 -22.01 -11.09
C ARG A 77 1.06 -22.73 -11.59
N ILE A 78 -0.13 -22.26 -11.21
CA ILE A 78 -1.41 -22.84 -11.65
C ILE A 78 -1.55 -22.79 -13.17
N TYR A 79 -1.19 -21.67 -13.81
CA TYR A 79 -1.19 -21.57 -15.27
C TYR A 79 -0.19 -22.57 -15.88
N SER A 80 1.01 -22.67 -15.33
CA SER A 80 2.03 -23.61 -15.83
C SER A 80 1.60 -25.07 -15.66
N GLU A 81 0.90 -25.41 -14.58
CA GLU A 81 0.35 -26.75 -14.36
C GLU A 81 -0.81 -27.06 -15.30
N ALA A 82 -1.79 -26.15 -15.39
CA ALA A 82 -2.96 -26.31 -16.24
C ALA A 82 -2.61 -26.40 -17.74
N PHE A 83 -1.61 -25.64 -18.18
CA PHE A 83 -1.18 -25.60 -19.58
C PHE A 83 0.06 -26.46 -19.88
N GLY A 84 0.80 -26.89 -18.86
CA GLY A 84 1.93 -27.81 -18.99
C GLY A 84 1.50 -29.27 -19.19
N SER A 85 0.27 -29.62 -18.82
CA SER A 85 -0.29 -30.95 -19.10
C SER A 85 -0.43 -31.25 -20.60
N ASP A 86 -0.69 -30.23 -21.44
CA ASP A 86 -0.75 -30.37 -22.90
C ASP A 86 -0.38 -29.06 -23.63
N PRO A 87 0.88 -28.93 -24.10
CA PRO A 87 1.35 -27.78 -24.87
C PRO A 87 0.63 -27.58 -26.23
N GLU A 88 0.13 -28.66 -26.85
CA GLU A 88 -0.64 -28.56 -28.10
C GLU A 88 -2.03 -27.97 -27.82
N PHE A 89 -2.67 -28.36 -26.72
CA PHE A 89 -3.94 -27.77 -26.32
C PHE A 89 -3.81 -26.28 -25.96
N TYR A 90 -2.74 -25.88 -25.26
CA TYR A 90 -2.48 -24.46 -24.95
C TYR A 90 -2.30 -23.62 -26.22
N SER A 91 -1.46 -24.09 -27.16
CA SER A 91 -1.22 -23.38 -28.42
C SER A 91 -2.49 -23.28 -29.27
N PHE A 92 -3.35 -24.31 -29.25
CA PHE A 92 -4.67 -24.26 -29.85
C PHE A 92 -5.60 -23.22 -29.19
N LEU A 93 -5.76 -23.24 -27.86
CA LEU A 93 -6.63 -22.33 -27.11
C LEU A 93 -6.20 -20.87 -27.27
N ARG A 94 -4.90 -20.60 -27.22
CA ARG A 94 -4.32 -19.27 -27.44
C ARG A 94 -4.54 -18.77 -28.86
N THR A 95 -4.50 -19.68 -29.84
CA THR A 95 -4.81 -19.36 -31.24
C THR A 95 -6.29 -19.01 -31.41
N LEU A 96 -7.22 -19.73 -30.76
CA LEU A 96 -8.65 -19.41 -30.76
C LEU A 96 -8.98 -18.08 -30.07
N GLU A 97 -8.34 -17.77 -28.96
CA GLU A 97 -8.47 -16.47 -28.28
C GLU A 97 -7.90 -15.33 -29.13
N SER A 98 -6.79 -15.59 -29.84
CA SER A 98 -6.26 -14.63 -30.82
C SER A 98 -7.24 -14.37 -31.95
N TYR A 99 -7.97 -15.38 -32.43
CA TYR A 99 -9.01 -15.18 -33.44
C TYR A 99 -10.13 -14.29 -32.94
N SER A 100 -10.61 -14.47 -31.71
CA SER A 100 -11.69 -13.64 -31.16
C SER A 100 -11.24 -12.18 -30.93
N ALA A 101 -9.98 -11.98 -30.53
CA ALA A 101 -9.41 -10.65 -30.32
C ALA A 101 -9.06 -9.93 -31.65
N SER A 102 -8.65 -10.66 -32.69
CA SER A 102 -8.26 -10.07 -33.98
C SER A 102 -9.43 -9.90 -34.95
N LEU A 103 -10.47 -10.74 -34.84
CA LEU A 103 -11.67 -10.73 -35.68
C LEU A 103 -12.83 -10.00 -34.98
N GLY A 104 -12.61 -8.74 -34.62
CA GLY A 104 -13.70 -7.85 -34.20
C GLY A 104 -14.74 -7.67 -35.32
N ALA A 105 -15.98 -7.30 -34.95
CA ALA A 105 -17.09 -7.13 -35.89
C ALA A 105 -16.72 -6.15 -37.03
N GLY A 106 -16.52 -6.67 -38.25
CA GLY A 106 -16.24 -5.89 -39.45
C GLY A 106 -14.83 -6.02 -40.02
N VAL A 107 -13.92 -6.81 -39.43
CA VAL A 107 -12.57 -7.01 -39.98
C VAL A 107 -12.58 -8.01 -41.14
N THR A 108 -12.27 -7.54 -42.35
CA THR A 108 -11.94 -8.40 -43.51
C THR A 108 -10.43 -8.57 -43.57
N ALA A 109 -9.91 -9.66 -43.00
CA ALA A 109 -8.48 -9.95 -43.01
C ALA A 109 -8.11 -10.72 -44.29
N ILE A 110 -7.18 -10.16 -45.08
CA ILE A 110 -6.61 -10.84 -46.27
C ILE A 110 -5.31 -11.49 -45.83
N LEU A 111 -5.36 -12.79 -45.51
CA LEU A 111 -4.18 -13.60 -45.16
C LEU A 111 -3.90 -14.65 -46.24
N SER A 112 -2.62 -14.84 -46.54
CA SER A 112 -2.16 -15.87 -47.47
C SER A 112 -2.46 -17.27 -46.94
N SER A 113 -2.88 -18.16 -47.83
CA SER A 113 -3.30 -19.52 -47.53
C SER A 113 -2.25 -20.36 -46.80
N ASP A 114 -0.96 -20.02 -46.86
CA ASP A 114 0.13 -20.78 -46.22
C ASP A 114 0.47 -20.29 -44.80
N SER A 115 -0.36 -19.45 -44.20
CA SER A 115 -0.11 -18.97 -42.83
C SER A 115 -0.35 -20.07 -41.80
N ASP A 116 0.64 -20.26 -40.91
CA ASP A 116 0.53 -21.09 -39.70
C ASP A 116 -0.66 -20.72 -38.81
N TYR A 117 -1.18 -19.50 -38.99
CA TYR A 117 -2.37 -19.00 -38.30
C TYR A 117 -3.60 -19.86 -38.53
N PHE A 118 -3.76 -20.58 -39.66
CA PHE A 118 -4.92 -21.45 -39.94
C PHE A 118 -4.64 -22.95 -39.79
N ARG A 119 -3.48 -23.34 -39.24
CA ARG A 119 -3.07 -24.75 -39.14
C ARG A 119 -4.16 -25.62 -38.50
N TYR A 120 -4.73 -25.18 -37.39
CA TYR A 120 -5.79 -25.89 -36.66
C TYR A 120 -7.16 -25.87 -37.34
N LEU A 121 -7.42 -24.91 -38.25
CA LEU A 121 -8.67 -24.83 -39.02
C LEU A 121 -8.62 -25.70 -40.29
N LYS A 122 -7.41 -26.00 -40.77
CA LYS A 122 -7.15 -26.84 -41.95
C LYS A 122 -6.93 -28.31 -41.62
N SER A 123 -6.53 -28.65 -40.40
CA SER A 123 -6.38 -30.03 -39.97
C SER A 123 -7.75 -30.69 -39.74
N GLU A 124 -8.01 -31.80 -40.42
CA GLU A 124 -9.20 -32.63 -40.25
C GLU A 124 -9.17 -33.29 -38.85
N ALA A 125 -10.00 -32.77 -37.94
CA ALA A 125 -10.28 -33.21 -36.56
C ALA A 125 -9.07 -33.34 -35.59
N PRO A 126 -9.13 -32.71 -34.40
CA PRO A 126 -8.10 -32.93 -33.38
C PRO A 126 -8.11 -34.39 -32.92
N ALA A 127 -6.92 -34.95 -32.70
CA ALA A 127 -6.74 -36.27 -32.12
C ALA A 127 -7.52 -36.39 -30.79
N PRO A 128 -8.04 -37.59 -30.45
CA PRO A 128 -8.87 -37.77 -29.26
C PRO A 128 -8.13 -37.29 -28.01
N VAL A 129 -8.72 -36.31 -27.34
CA VAL A 129 -8.27 -35.85 -26.02
C VAL A 129 -8.26 -37.07 -25.10
N PRO A 130 -7.12 -37.46 -24.49
CA PRO A 130 -7.11 -38.56 -23.54
C PRO A 130 -8.07 -38.21 -22.41
N ALA A 131 -8.98 -39.14 -22.11
CA ALA A 131 -9.96 -38.96 -21.04
C ALA A 131 -9.20 -38.68 -19.74
N VAL A 132 -9.46 -37.52 -19.14
CA VAL A 132 -9.02 -37.22 -17.79
C VAL A 132 -9.70 -38.26 -16.90
N GLU A 133 -8.94 -39.22 -16.38
CA GLU A 133 -9.41 -40.13 -15.33
C GLU A 133 -9.78 -39.24 -14.14
N GLN A 134 -11.08 -38.99 -13.98
CA GLN A 134 -11.63 -38.34 -12.82
C GLN A 134 -11.41 -39.29 -11.64
N GLU A 135 -10.42 -39.00 -10.79
CA GLU A 135 -10.38 -39.64 -9.48
C GLU A 135 -11.71 -39.39 -8.78
N PRO A 136 -12.29 -40.41 -8.12
CA PRO A 136 -13.64 -40.36 -7.60
C PRO A 136 -13.72 -39.26 -6.54
N ASN A 137 -14.54 -38.26 -6.82
CA ASN A 137 -14.89 -37.22 -5.88
C ASN A 137 -15.66 -37.87 -4.72
N GLU A 138 -14.99 -38.10 -3.59
CA GLU A 138 -15.62 -38.56 -2.35
C GLU A 138 -16.59 -37.48 -1.87
N THR A 139 -17.84 -37.62 -2.31
CA THR A 139 -18.96 -36.86 -1.79
C THR A 139 -19.28 -37.41 -0.40
N GLU A 140 -18.92 -36.62 0.61
CA GLU A 140 -19.77 -36.27 1.75
C GLU A 140 -20.72 -37.36 2.25
N THR A 141 -20.40 -38.01 3.38
CA THR A 141 -21.34 -38.45 4.44
C THR A 141 -20.56 -39.29 5.47
N ASP A 142 -20.38 -38.78 6.69
CA ASP A 142 -21.13 -39.26 7.87
C ASP A 142 -20.50 -38.70 9.16
N LYS A 143 -21.32 -37.92 9.86
CA LYS A 143 -21.54 -37.91 11.32
C LYS A 143 -20.44 -37.47 12.31
N GLN A 144 -20.97 -36.62 13.20
CA GLN A 144 -20.73 -36.48 14.64
C GLN A 144 -19.71 -35.44 15.08
#